data_AF-A0A6I5CFZ6-F1
#
_entry.id   AF-A0A6I5CFZ6-F1
#
_cell.length_a   1.000
_cell.length_b   1.000
_cell.length_c   1.000
_cell.angle_alpha   90.00
_cell.angle_beta   90.00
_cell.angle_gamma   90.00
#
_symmetry.space_group_name_H-M   'P 1'
#
loop_
_entity.id
_entity.type
_entity.pdbx_description
1 polymer ?
#
loop_
_entity_poly.entity_id
_entity_poly.type
_entity_poly.pdbx_seq_one_letter_code
_entity_poly.pdbx_strand_id
1 'polypeptide(L)'
;AAKPRLSSADALRETLRRRRASGGPAEQTFATLIGLELRPRRLRDASRLWASLTDARGVEGRDALWAHPDMLPTAADLDDPDGFVHREQLDFSELDKMLGEAASGKPDLHKKDPGEGRASEDGAGDGKDNGTE
;
A
#
# COMPACT_ATOMS: atom_id res chain seq x y z
N ALA A 1 1.03 -20.68 -23.71
CA ALA A 1 1.08 -19.56 -24.68
C ALA A 1 2.05 -19.81 -25.84
N ALA A 2 3.37 -19.93 -25.65
CA ALA A 2 4.33 -19.90 -26.78
C ALA A 2 4.51 -21.22 -27.60
N LYS A 3 4.03 -22.36 -27.11
CA LYS A 3 4.25 -23.70 -27.69
C LYS A 3 3.81 -23.87 -29.17
N PRO A 4 2.68 -23.28 -29.64
CA PRO A 4 2.24 -23.43 -31.02
C PRO A 4 3.12 -22.71 -32.05
N ARG A 5 3.94 -21.72 -31.63
CA ARG A 5 4.78 -20.88 -32.51
C ARG A 5 6.27 -21.20 -32.42
N LEU A 6 6.66 -22.08 -31.49
CA LEU A 6 8.04 -22.47 -31.25
C LEU A 6 8.10 -24.01 -31.17
N SER A 7 8.46 -24.65 -32.29
CA SER A 7 8.61 -26.10 -32.39
C SER A 7 9.59 -26.69 -31.37
N SER A 8 10.59 -25.91 -30.95
CA SER A 8 11.60 -26.27 -29.96
C SER A 8 11.31 -25.77 -28.54
N ALA A 9 10.07 -25.35 -28.23
CA ALA A 9 9.73 -24.75 -26.94
C ALA A 9 10.06 -25.62 -25.72
N ASP A 10 9.86 -26.94 -25.81
CA ASP A 10 10.14 -27.85 -24.69
C ASP A 10 11.66 -28.04 -24.47
N ALA A 11 12.44 -28.15 -25.55
CA ALA A 11 13.89 -28.21 -25.48
C ALA A 11 14.48 -26.91 -24.89
N LEU A 12 13.97 -25.75 -25.32
CA LEU A 12 14.35 -24.44 -24.77
C LEU A 12 13.98 -24.31 -23.29
N ARG A 13 12.81 -24.82 -22.87
CA ARG A 13 12.45 -24.83 -21.44
C ARG A 13 13.40 -25.69 -20.63
N GLU A 14 13.80 -26.85 -21.14
CA GLU A 14 14.73 -27.74 -20.44
C GLU A 14 16.12 -27.12 -20.32
N THR A 15 16.65 -26.50 -21.38
CA THR A 15 17.95 -25.79 -21.31
C THR A 15 17.91 -24.65 -20.29
N LEU A 16 16.83 -23.87 -20.27
CA LEU A 16 16.63 -22.80 -19.28
C LEU A 16 16.45 -23.34 -17.86
N ARG A 17 15.79 -24.50 -17.69
CA ARG A 17 15.64 -25.16 -16.39
C ARG A 17 16.99 -25.59 -15.83
N ARG A 18 17.85 -26.20 -16.66
CA ARG A 18 19.20 -26.61 -16.26
C ARG A 18 20.06 -25.41 -15.89
N ARG A 19 20.04 -24.35 -16.72
CA ARG A 19 20.78 -23.11 -16.45
C ARG A 19 20.40 -22.48 -15.11
N ARG A 20 19.11 -22.51 -14.74
CA ARG A 20 18.64 -22.03 -13.43
C ARG A 20 19.03 -22.95 -12.26
N ALA A 21 19.21 -24.25 -12.51
CA ALA A 21 19.63 -25.19 -11.48
C ALA A 21 21.13 -25.09 -11.18
N SER A 22 21.96 -24.85 -12.20
CA SER A 22 23.41 -24.69 -12.05
C SER A 22 23.85 -23.27 -11.69
N GLY A 23 22.96 -22.29 -11.86
CA GLY A 23 23.26 -20.87 -11.78
C GLY A 23 24.06 -20.35 -12.99
N GLY A 24 23.98 -19.05 -13.23
CA GLY A 24 24.71 -18.36 -14.30
C GLY A 24 26.09 -17.85 -13.84
N PRO A 25 27.00 -17.52 -14.78
CA PRO A 25 28.31 -16.94 -14.45
C PRO A 25 28.20 -15.67 -13.59
N ALA A 26 27.21 -14.81 -13.87
CA ALA A 26 26.95 -13.62 -13.08
C ALA A 26 26.58 -13.94 -11.62
N GLU A 27 25.73 -14.94 -11.41
CA GLU A 27 25.29 -15.36 -10.08
C GLU A 27 26.47 -15.92 -9.26
N GLN A 28 27.37 -16.65 -9.92
CA GLN A 28 28.61 -17.14 -9.31
C GLN A 28 29.56 -16.00 -8.93
N THR A 29 29.68 -14.96 -9.77
CA THR A 29 30.48 -13.77 -9.44
C THR A 29 29.91 -13.00 -8.26
N PHE A 30 28.58 -12.84 -8.14
CA PHE A 30 27.97 -12.20 -6.97
C PHE A 30 28.16 -13.03 -5.70
N ALA A 31 28.01 -14.35 -5.78
CA ALA A 31 28.30 -15.22 -4.64
C ALA A 31 29.75 -15.05 -4.16
N THR A 32 30.70 -14.88 -5.08
CA THR A 32 32.12 -14.70 -4.76
C THR A 32 32.42 -13.30 -4.21
N LEU A 33 31.84 -12.25 -4.77
CA LEU A 33 32.18 -10.86 -4.44
C LEU A 33 31.47 -10.34 -3.18
N ILE A 34 30.21 -10.71 -2.98
CA ILE A 34 29.36 -10.15 -1.92
C ILE A 34 28.72 -11.23 -1.03
N GLY A 35 29.03 -12.52 -1.25
CA GLY A 35 28.46 -13.62 -0.46
C GLY A 35 26.97 -13.86 -0.71
N LEU A 36 26.41 -13.32 -1.80
CA LEU A 36 24.98 -13.41 -2.10
C LEU A 36 24.69 -14.64 -2.98
N GLU A 37 23.94 -15.59 -2.43
CA GLU A 37 23.51 -16.79 -3.15
C GLU A 37 22.05 -16.65 -3.64
N LEU A 38 21.86 -16.75 -4.95
CA LEU A 38 20.54 -16.71 -5.58
C LEU A 38 19.92 -18.11 -5.58
N ARG A 39 18.99 -18.36 -4.66
CA ARG A 39 18.27 -19.64 -4.59
C ARG A 39 17.13 -19.69 -5.62
N PRO A 40 17.09 -20.67 -6.55
CA PRO A 40 16.10 -20.72 -7.63
C PRO A 40 14.63 -20.81 -7.17
N ARG A 41 14.39 -21.31 -5.95
CA ARG A 41 13.07 -21.29 -5.32
C ARG A 41 12.69 -19.87 -4.93
N ARG A 42 13.51 -19.23 -4.09
CA ARG A 42 13.29 -17.85 -3.61
C ARG A 42 13.15 -16.83 -4.74
N LEU A 43 13.88 -16.98 -5.84
CA LEU A 43 13.72 -16.14 -7.03
C LEU A 43 12.32 -16.24 -7.66
N ARG A 44 11.75 -17.45 -7.71
CA ARG A 44 10.39 -17.66 -8.23
C ARG A 44 9.36 -17.07 -7.28
N ASP A 45 9.55 -17.25 -5.98
CA ASP A 45 8.65 -16.71 -4.96
C ASP A 45 8.65 -15.17 -5.02
N ALA A 46 9.83 -14.55 -5.12
CA ALA A 46 9.97 -13.11 -5.34
C ALA A 46 9.28 -12.65 -6.63
N SER A 47 9.48 -13.37 -7.74
CA SER A 47 8.83 -13.01 -9.01
C SER A 47 7.29 -13.06 -8.91
N ARG A 48 6.74 -13.98 -8.11
CA ARG A 48 5.29 -14.09 -7.87
C ARG A 48 4.80 -12.91 -7.04
N LEU A 49 5.49 -12.58 -5.96
CA LEU A 49 5.16 -11.43 -5.11
C LEU A 49 5.16 -10.12 -5.92
N TRP A 50 6.20 -9.89 -6.73
CA TRP A 50 6.27 -8.65 -7.51
C TRP A 50 5.21 -8.60 -8.62
N ALA A 51 4.81 -9.75 -9.18
CA ALA A 51 3.70 -9.82 -10.12
C ALA A 51 2.36 -9.52 -9.44
N SER A 52 2.05 -10.16 -8.31
CA SER A 52 0.81 -9.90 -7.57
C SER A 52 0.73 -8.46 -7.06
N LEU A 53 1.86 -7.90 -6.61
CA LEU A 53 1.93 -6.50 -6.20
C LEU A 53 1.67 -5.54 -7.37
N THR A 54 2.22 -5.85 -8.56
CA THR A 54 1.98 -5.07 -9.78
C THR A 54 0.50 -5.16 -10.20
N ASP A 55 -0.10 -6.35 -10.11
CA ASP A 55 -1.52 -6.56 -10.44
C ASP A 55 -2.45 -5.81 -9.47
N ALA A 56 -2.09 -5.74 -8.17
CA ALA A 56 -2.90 -5.10 -7.14
C ALA A 56 -2.74 -3.58 -7.08
N ARG A 57 -1.53 -3.05 -7.29
CA ARG A 57 -1.19 -1.63 -7.04
C ARG A 57 -0.62 -0.89 -8.25
N GLY A 58 -0.49 -1.55 -9.40
CA GLY A 58 0.16 -0.99 -10.58
C GLY A 58 1.69 -0.92 -10.46
N VAL A 59 2.33 -0.40 -11.51
CA VAL A 59 3.80 -0.27 -11.57
C VAL A 59 4.28 0.80 -10.61
N GLU A 60 3.56 1.91 -10.53
CA GLU A 60 3.86 3.05 -9.66
C GLU A 60 3.79 2.66 -8.18
N GLY A 61 2.76 1.90 -7.78
CA GLY A 61 2.61 1.43 -6.42
C GLY A 61 3.70 0.42 -6.01
N ARG A 62 4.13 -0.43 -6.94
CA ARG A 62 5.28 -1.32 -6.74
C ARG A 62 6.57 -0.52 -6.55
N ASP A 63 6.81 0.44 -7.44
CA ASP A 63 8.07 1.16 -7.48
C ASP A 63 8.20 2.15 -6.31
N ALA A 64 7.09 2.63 -5.76
CA ALA A 64 7.06 3.45 -4.54
C ALA A 64 7.69 2.78 -3.31
N LEU A 65 7.73 1.43 -3.25
CA LEU A 65 8.38 0.72 -2.15
C LEU A 65 9.89 0.98 -2.08
N TRP A 66 10.52 1.40 -3.17
CA TRP A 66 11.95 1.74 -3.18
C TRP A 66 12.25 3.10 -2.54
N ALA A 67 11.23 3.86 -2.15
CA ALA A 67 11.42 5.13 -1.43
C ALA A 67 12.16 4.94 -0.10
N HIS A 68 12.02 3.77 0.54
CA HIS A 68 12.77 3.43 1.75
C HIS A 68 13.08 1.93 1.82
N PRO A 69 14.30 1.52 2.19
CA PRO A 69 14.70 0.10 2.23
C PRO A 69 13.82 -0.75 3.15
N ASP A 70 13.29 -0.19 4.24
CA ASP A 70 12.45 -0.92 5.20
C ASP A 70 11.05 -1.28 4.66
N MET A 71 10.66 -0.71 3.52
CA MET A 71 9.39 -1.02 2.87
C MET A 71 9.50 -2.23 1.93
N LEU A 72 10.72 -2.70 1.65
CA LEU A 72 10.91 -3.82 0.74
C LEU A 72 10.45 -5.14 1.38
N PRO A 73 9.93 -6.08 0.57
CA PRO A 73 9.60 -7.41 1.04
C PRO A 73 10.82 -8.11 1.64
N THR A 74 10.60 -8.76 2.78
CA THR A 74 11.57 -9.60 3.47
C THR A 74 11.47 -11.05 2.99
N ALA A 75 12.34 -11.92 3.51
CA ALA A 75 12.29 -13.34 3.20
C ALA A 75 10.98 -14.02 3.66
N ALA A 76 10.34 -13.51 4.73
CA ALA A 76 9.07 -14.06 5.23
C ALA A 76 7.90 -13.71 4.29
N ASP A 77 7.93 -12.53 3.68
CA ASP A 77 6.92 -12.10 2.71
C ASP A 77 6.95 -12.96 1.43
N LEU A 78 8.09 -13.60 1.13
CA LEU A 78 8.17 -14.57 0.04
C LEU A 78 7.41 -15.88 0.34
N ASP A 79 7.20 -16.20 1.61
CA ASP A 79 6.43 -17.38 2.04
C ASP A 79 4.92 -17.09 2.04
N ASP A 80 4.51 -15.82 2.18
CA ASP A 80 3.13 -15.33 2.07
C ASP A 80 3.02 -14.04 1.21
N PRO A 81 3.02 -14.17 -0.13
CA PRO A 81 2.96 -13.03 -1.03
C PRO A 81 1.67 -12.21 -0.91
N ASP A 82 0.54 -12.86 -0.68
CA ASP A 82 -0.78 -12.21 -0.61
C ASP A 82 -0.88 -11.36 0.66
N GLY A 83 -0.34 -11.86 1.79
CA GLY A 83 -0.23 -11.10 3.04
C GLY A 83 0.55 -9.80 2.88
N PHE A 84 1.66 -9.81 2.14
CA PHE A 84 2.42 -8.59 1.86
C PHE A 84 1.66 -7.62 0.95
N VAL A 85 1.04 -8.12 -0.12
CA VAL A 85 0.32 -7.28 -1.10
C VAL A 85 -0.87 -6.56 -0.47
N HIS A 86 -1.55 -7.20 0.49
CA HIS A 86 -2.71 -6.62 1.18
C HIS A 86 -2.37 -5.96 2.52
N ARG A 87 -1.08 -5.88 2.89
CA ARG A 87 -0.64 -5.09 4.04
C ARG A 87 -1.15 -3.65 3.89
N GLU A 88 -1.98 -3.22 4.83
CA GLU A 88 -2.43 -1.84 4.93
C GLU A 88 -1.21 -0.93 5.03
N GLN A 89 -1.04 -0.04 4.05
CA GLN A 89 -0.16 1.11 4.20
C GLN A 89 -0.90 2.07 5.12
N LEU A 90 -0.30 2.35 6.28
CA LEU A 90 -0.82 3.32 7.22
C LEU A 90 -0.99 4.65 6.49
N ASP A 91 -2.22 5.15 6.43
CA ASP A 91 -2.51 6.46 5.86
C ASP A 91 -2.10 7.55 6.87
N PHE A 92 -0.94 8.15 6.62
CA PHE A 92 -0.42 9.24 7.46
C PHE A 92 -0.96 10.62 7.05
N SER A 93 -1.90 10.70 6.10
CA SER A 93 -2.43 11.98 5.61
C SER A 93 -3.11 12.80 6.73
N GLU A 94 -3.81 12.13 7.65
CA GLU A 94 -4.39 12.80 8.82
C GLU A 94 -3.32 13.28 9.81
N LEU A 95 -2.24 12.51 9.97
CA LEU A 95 -1.12 12.88 10.83
C LEU A 95 -0.38 14.12 10.30
N ASP A 96 -0.19 14.17 8.97
CA ASP A 96 0.45 15.29 8.28
C ASP A 96 -0.38 16.58 8.37
N LYS A 97 -1.72 16.46 8.24
CA LYS A 97 -2.66 17.57 8.49
C LYS A 97 -2.54 18.09 9.93
N MET A 98 -2.62 17.21 10.92
CA MET A 98 -2.51 17.60 12.34
C MET A 98 -1.16 18.27 12.64
N LEU A 99 -0.07 17.79 12.05
CA LEU A 99 1.26 18.38 12.23
C LEU A 99 1.36 19.76 11.55
N GLY A 100 0.79 19.93 10.37
CA GLY A 100 0.69 21.22 9.67
C GLY A 100 -0.16 22.24 10.43
N GLU A 101 -1.27 21.81 11.02
CA GLU A 101 -2.12 22.65 11.89
C GLU A 101 -1.39 23.07 13.17
N ALA A 102 -0.67 22.15 13.82
CA ALA A 102 0.15 22.45 14.99
C ALA A 102 1.30 23.40 14.68
N ALA A 103 2.02 23.19 13.56
CA ALA A 103 3.12 24.05 13.11
C ALA A 103 2.65 25.44 12.68
N SER A 104 1.42 25.57 12.18
CA SER A 104 0.81 26.87 11.82
C SER A 104 0.20 27.61 13.01
N GLY A 105 0.24 27.03 14.22
CA GLY A 105 -0.05 27.73 15.48
C GLY A 105 -1.49 28.18 15.67
N LYS A 106 -2.46 27.55 15.00
CA LYS A 106 -3.89 27.84 15.20
C LYS A 106 -4.56 26.74 16.03
N PRO A 107 -4.68 26.90 17.35
CA PRO A 107 -5.49 26.00 18.15
C PRO A 107 -6.97 26.35 17.90
N ASP A 108 -7.67 25.59 17.06
CA ASP A 108 -9.12 25.71 16.99
C ASP A 108 -9.74 24.87 18.14
N LEU A 109 -10.04 25.56 19.24
CA LEU A 109 -10.62 24.99 20.45
C LEU A 109 -12.17 25.01 20.43
N HIS A 110 -12.81 25.01 19.26
CA HIS A 110 -14.27 24.91 19.18
C HIS A 110 -14.78 23.49 19.44
N LYS A 111 -14.68 23.08 20.70
CA LYS A 111 -15.49 22.05 21.31
C LYS A 111 -16.93 22.55 21.34
N LYS A 112 -17.77 22.05 20.42
CA LYS A 112 -19.20 22.31 20.43
C LYS A 112 -19.85 21.43 21.51
N ASP A 113 -19.98 21.96 22.72
CA ASP A 113 -20.81 21.33 23.75
C ASP A 113 -22.29 21.33 23.29
N PRO A 114 -22.99 20.18 23.32
CA PRO A 114 -24.41 20.15 23.10
C PRO A 114 -25.12 20.34 24.44
N GLY A 115 -25.76 21.50 24.61
CA GLY A 115 -26.92 21.62 25.48
C GLY A 115 -26.78 22.62 26.62
N GLU A 116 -27.43 23.76 26.47
CA GLU A 116 -28.35 24.25 27.49
C GLU A 116 -29.35 25.21 26.86
N GLY A 117 -30.57 24.72 26.64
CA GLY A 117 -31.71 25.57 26.38
C GLY A 117 -32.15 26.22 27.69
N ARG A 118 -32.14 27.55 27.74
CA ARG A 118 -32.99 28.29 28.67
C ARG A 118 -33.84 29.27 27.86
N ALA A 119 -35.09 28.85 27.69
CA ALA A 119 -36.19 29.75 27.39
C ALA A 119 -36.28 30.81 28.50
N SER A 120 -36.47 32.05 28.09
CA SER A 120 -36.97 33.14 28.94
C SER A 120 -37.97 33.88 28.07
N GLU A 121 -39.22 33.46 28.17
CA GLU A 121 -40.39 34.23 27.73
C GLU A 121 -40.72 35.22 28.84
N ASP A 122 -40.71 36.51 28.50
CA ASP A 122 -41.43 37.63 29.12
C ASP A 122 -41.29 38.76 28.10
N GLY A 123 -42.29 39.42 27.52
CA GLY A 123 -43.71 39.55 27.79
C GLY A 123 -44.06 40.96 27.31
N ALA A 124 -44.77 41.10 26.20
CA ALA A 124 -45.33 42.37 25.75
C ALA A 124 -46.61 42.10 24.95
N GLY A 125 -47.74 42.27 25.62
CA GLY A 125 -49.04 42.30 24.96
C GLY A 125 -49.29 43.66 24.29
N ASP A 126 -50.06 43.64 23.21
CA ASP A 126 -51.30 44.43 23.12
C ASP A 126 -52.13 43.92 21.94
N GLY A 127 -53.44 43.91 22.11
CA GLY A 127 -54.38 43.26 21.22
C GLY A 127 -54.90 44.11 20.06
N LYS A 128 -55.59 43.42 19.15
CA LYS A 128 -56.72 43.84 18.29
C LYS A 128 -57.07 42.62 17.44
N ASP A 129 -58.14 41.90 17.77
CA ASP A 129 -59.55 42.19 17.49
C ASP A 129 -59.98 41.86 16.04
N ASN A 130 -61.08 41.09 15.98
CA ASN A 130 -61.88 40.58 14.85
C ASN A 130 -61.27 39.46 13.99
N GLY A 131 -61.80 38.24 13.90
CA GLY A 131 -63.16 37.76 14.18
C GLY A 131 -63.98 37.65 12.90
N THR A 132 -64.12 36.40 12.41
CA THR A 132 -65.26 35.80 11.67
C THR A 132 -65.67 36.42 10.32
N GLU A 133 -65.99 35.68 9.27
CA GLU A 133 -66.57 34.33 9.12
C GLU A 133 -65.91 33.54 7.96
#